data_AF-A0A2L0B4Z7-F1
#
_entry.id   AF-A0A2L0B4Z7-F1
#
_cell.length_a   1.000
_cell.length_b   1.000
_cell.length_c   1.000
_cell.angle_alpha   90.00
_cell.angle_beta   90.00
_cell.angle_gamma   90.00
#
_symmetry.space_group_name_H-M   'P 1'
#
loop_
_entity.id
_entity.type
_entity.pdbx_description
1 polymer ?
#
loop_
_entity_poly.entity_id
_entity_poly.type
_entity_poly.pdbx_seq_one_letter_code
_entity_poly.pdbx_strand_id
1 'polypeptide(L)'
;ENANPILIKVLEDVKQEPMVRHEAAEALGAIGSESNLSILEKYRSDNVVEVAETCQLALDRIKWLNHHQDKKLTENPYKSVDPAPSTEAKTVDELKNILLNEEESLFNRYRAMFSLRNMRTKEAVLALGAGLKCGSALFRHEVAFVMGQLQDVNGVPFLKESLENREENE
;
A
#
# COMPACT_ATOMS: atom_id res chain seq x y z
N GLU A 1 -17.59 -7.20 6.77
CA GLU A 1 -18.04 -8.52 6.29
C GLU A 1 -19.32 -8.46 5.44
N ASN A 2 -20.37 -7.73 5.83
CA ASN A 2 -21.60 -7.62 5.00
C ASN A 2 -21.37 -7.13 3.55
N ALA A 3 -20.30 -6.37 3.30
CA ALA A 3 -19.93 -5.91 1.96
C ALA A 3 -19.20 -6.97 1.12
N ASN A 4 -18.70 -8.06 1.72
CA ASN A 4 -17.85 -9.06 1.05
C ASN A 4 -18.49 -9.61 -0.24
N PRO A 5 -19.80 -9.96 -0.30
CA PRO A 5 -20.38 -10.50 -1.53
C PRO A 5 -20.30 -9.55 -2.72
N ILE A 6 -20.44 -8.24 -2.47
CA ILE A 6 -20.36 -7.21 -3.52
C ILE A 6 -18.90 -7.01 -3.94
N LEU A 7 -17.99 -6.86 -2.98
CA LEU A 7 -16.56 -6.67 -3.24
C LEU A 7 -15.97 -7.87 -4.00
N ILE A 8 -16.34 -9.09 -3.62
CA ILE A 8 -15.95 -10.32 -4.33
C ILE A 8 -16.43 -10.26 -5.78
N LYS A 9 -17.72 -9.95 -6.00
CA LYS A 9 -18.27 -9.83 -7.36
C LYS A 9 -17.51 -8.81 -8.21
N VAL A 10 -17.10 -7.68 -7.63
CA VAL A 10 -16.31 -6.65 -8.32
C VAL A 10 -14.91 -7.15 -8.66
N LEU A 11 -14.22 -7.79 -7.71
CA LEU A 11 -12.88 -8.35 -7.93
C LEU A 11 -12.87 -9.42 -9.03
N GLU A 12 -13.93 -10.25 -9.08
CA GLU A 12 -14.08 -11.33 -10.07
C GLU A 12 -14.43 -10.87 -11.48
N ASP A 13 -14.94 -9.65 -11.64
CA ASP A 13 -15.35 -9.15 -12.95
C ASP A 13 -14.13 -8.70 -13.75
N VAL A 14 -13.57 -9.61 -14.56
CA VAL A 14 -12.42 -9.31 -15.44
C VAL A 14 -12.75 -8.30 -16.55
N LYS A 15 -14.02 -7.91 -16.72
CA LYS A 15 -14.42 -6.83 -17.63
C LYS A 15 -14.52 -5.48 -16.92
N GLN A 16 -14.41 -5.46 -15.60
CA GLN A 16 -14.35 -4.24 -14.80
C GLN A 16 -12.96 -3.60 -14.91
N GLU A 17 -12.92 -2.28 -14.80
CA GLU A 17 -11.68 -1.52 -14.79
C GLU A 17 -10.71 -2.03 -13.70
N PRO A 18 -9.41 -2.21 -14.04
CA PRO A 18 -8.34 -2.54 -13.09
C PRO A 18 -8.41 -1.76 -11.78
N MET A 19 -8.66 -0.45 -11.88
CA MET A 19 -8.75 0.44 -10.72
C MET A 19 -9.84 -0.01 -9.73
N VAL A 20 -11.03 -0.28 -10.25
CA VAL A 20 -12.17 -0.66 -9.40
C VAL A 20 -11.97 -2.05 -8.78
N ARG A 21 -11.24 -2.94 -9.48
CA ARG A 21 -10.92 -4.28 -8.98
C ARG A 21 -9.89 -4.23 -7.84
N HIS A 22 -8.83 -3.43 -7.93
CA HIS A 22 -7.88 -3.33 -6.80
C HIS A 22 -8.54 -2.70 -5.58
N GLU A 23 -9.38 -1.68 -5.74
CA GLU A 23 -10.11 -1.07 -4.62
C GLU A 23 -10.99 -2.10 -3.89
N ALA A 24 -11.61 -3.01 -4.65
CA ALA A 24 -12.35 -4.12 -4.07
C ALA A 24 -11.45 -5.09 -3.28
N ALA A 25 -10.29 -5.45 -3.83
CA ALA A 25 -9.31 -6.30 -3.14
C ALA A 25 -8.76 -5.64 -1.87
N GLU A 26 -8.45 -4.34 -1.92
CA GLU A 26 -7.98 -3.56 -0.79
C GLU A 26 -9.04 -3.49 0.30
N ALA A 27 -10.30 -3.21 -0.06
CA ALA A 27 -11.41 -3.21 0.88
C ALA A 27 -11.61 -4.59 1.55
N LEU A 28 -11.47 -5.69 0.82
CA LEU A 28 -11.52 -7.04 1.39
C LEU A 28 -10.36 -7.26 2.39
N GLY A 29 -9.16 -6.80 2.06
CA GLY A 29 -8.00 -6.78 2.94
C GLY A 29 -8.23 -5.96 4.19
N ALA A 30 -8.77 -4.75 4.06
CA ALA A 30 -9.10 -3.82 5.13
C ALA A 30 -10.13 -4.40 6.11
N ILE A 31 -11.17 -5.07 5.59
CA ILE A 31 -12.17 -5.80 6.38
C ILE A 31 -11.51 -6.88 7.25
N GLY A 32 -10.44 -7.52 6.77
CA GLY A 32 -9.62 -8.39 7.60
C GLY A 32 -10.20 -9.80 7.86
N SER A 33 -11.27 -10.19 7.16
CA SER A 33 -11.96 -11.47 7.40
C SER A 33 -11.21 -12.65 6.77
N GLU A 34 -11.04 -13.75 7.50
CA GLU A 34 -10.45 -14.99 6.97
C GLU A 34 -11.26 -15.59 5.82
N SER A 35 -12.57 -15.33 5.78
CA SER A 35 -13.43 -15.75 4.67
C SER A 35 -12.99 -15.20 3.30
N ASN A 36 -12.22 -14.10 3.30
CA ASN A 36 -11.69 -13.47 2.09
C ASN A 36 -10.38 -14.11 1.60
N LEU A 37 -9.73 -14.99 2.37
CA LEU A 37 -8.42 -15.53 1.99
C LEU A 37 -8.47 -16.32 0.68
N SER A 38 -9.51 -17.14 0.48
CA SER A 38 -9.66 -17.97 -0.72
C SER A 38 -9.78 -17.13 -1.99
N ILE A 39 -10.60 -16.07 -1.96
CA ILE A 39 -10.80 -15.20 -3.11
C ILE A 39 -9.57 -14.35 -3.41
N LEU A 40 -8.89 -13.85 -2.37
CA LEU A 40 -7.67 -13.06 -2.55
C LEU A 40 -6.52 -13.94 -3.08
N GLU A 41 -6.40 -15.20 -2.64
CA GLU A 41 -5.39 -16.13 -3.17
C GLU A 41 -5.65 -16.47 -4.64
N LYS A 42 -6.93 -16.61 -5.04
CA LYS A 42 -7.32 -16.84 -6.45
C LYS A 42 -6.80 -15.73 -7.39
N TYR A 43 -6.81 -14.48 -6.94
CA TYR A 43 -6.37 -13.31 -7.74
C TYR A 43 -4.98 -12.78 -7.37
N ARG A 44 -4.24 -13.50 -6.53
CA ARG A 44 -2.87 -13.14 -6.13
C ARG A 44 -1.92 -13.01 -7.32
N SER A 45 -2.18 -13.76 -8.39
CA SER A 45 -1.43 -13.75 -9.65
C SER A 45 -2.31 -13.31 -10.82
N ASP A 46 -3.20 -12.33 -10.61
CA ASP A 46 -4.00 -11.74 -11.68
C ASP A 46 -3.11 -11.19 -12.82
N ASN A 47 -3.64 -11.14 -14.04
CA ASN A 47 -2.91 -10.61 -15.19
C ASN A 47 -2.69 -9.09 -15.09
N VAL A 48 -3.50 -8.41 -14.28
CA VAL A 48 -3.35 -6.99 -13.95
C VAL A 48 -2.50 -6.88 -12.68
N VAL A 49 -1.31 -6.28 -12.80
CA VAL A 49 -0.31 -6.21 -11.73
C VAL A 49 -0.87 -5.52 -10.49
N GLU A 50 -1.60 -4.42 -10.66
CA GLU A 50 -2.20 -3.67 -9.55
C GLU A 50 -3.17 -4.54 -8.75
N VAL A 51 -3.99 -5.35 -9.42
CA VAL A 51 -4.92 -6.28 -8.75
C VAL A 51 -4.15 -7.39 -8.04
N ALA A 52 -3.16 -7.98 -8.71
CA ALA A 52 -2.33 -9.05 -8.16
C ALA A 52 -1.59 -8.59 -6.90
N GLU A 53 -0.92 -7.45 -6.95
CA GLU A 53 -0.16 -6.87 -5.84
C GLU A 53 -1.07 -6.46 -4.69
N THR A 54 -2.23 -5.85 -4.96
CA THR A 54 -3.21 -5.53 -3.91
C THR A 54 -3.76 -6.79 -3.24
N CYS A 55 -4.02 -7.87 -3.98
CA CYS A 55 -4.41 -9.15 -3.40
C CYS A 55 -3.30 -9.74 -2.51
N GLN A 56 -2.03 -9.63 -2.91
CA GLN A 56 -0.88 -10.04 -2.08
C GLN A 56 -0.82 -9.25 -0.77
N LEU A 57 -0.90 -7.92 -0.84
CA LEU A 57 -0.93 -7.04 0.34
C LEU A 57 -2.10 -7.37 1.26
N ALA A 58 -3.30 -7.57 0.71
CA ALA A 58 -4.49 -7.91 1.47
C ALA A 58 -4.35 -9.26 2.20
N LEU A 59 -3.79 -10.28 1.54
CA LEU A 59 -3.49 -11.59 2.15
C LEU A 59 -2.50 -11.45 3.31
N ASP A 60 -1.39 -10.75 3.08
CA ASP A 60 -0.34 -10.57 4.08
C ASP A 60 -0.85 -9.75 5.26
N ARG A 61 -1.70 -8.74 5.02
CA ARG A 61 -2.37 -7.97 6.07
C ARG A 61 -3.27 -8.85 6.95
N ILE A 62 -4.14 -9.66 6.34
CA ILE A 62 -5.04 -10.57 7.08
C ILE A 62 -4.23 -11.54 7.93
N LYS A 63 -3.23 -12.20 7.31
CA LYS A 63 -2.33 -13.13 8.02
C LYS A 63 -1.59 -12.44 9.16
N TRP A 64 -1.08 -11.23 8.92
CA TRP A 64 -0.38 -10.47 9.95
C TRP A 64 -1.28 -10.15 11.14
N LEU A 65 -2.51 -9.69 10.90
CA LEU A 65 -3.48 -9.37 11.96
C LEU A 65 -3.83 -10.59 12.81
N ASN A 66 -3.99 -11.76 12.18
CA ASN A 66 -4.25 -13.01 12.88
C ASN A 66 -3.11 -13.41 13.82
N HIS A 67 -1.86 -13.15 13.43
CA HIS A 67 -0.69 -13.44 14.27
C HIS A 67 -0.41 -12.37 15.34
N HIS A 68 -1.07 -11.21 15.28
CA HIS A 68 -0.77 -10.05 16.13
C HIS A 68 -2.03 -9.48 16.82
N GLN A 69 -3.02 -10.31 17.10
CA GLN A 69 -4.31 -9.89 17.70
C GLN A 69 -4.16 -9.09 19.01
N ASP A 70 -3.11 -9.38 19.80
CA ASP A 70 -2.84 -8.70 21.08
C ASP A 70 -1.91 -7.49 20.97
N LYS A 71 -1.37 -7.21 19.77
CA LYS A 71 -0.39 -6.14 19.59
C LYS A 71 -1.13 -4.83 19.35
N LYS A 72 -0.93 -3.86 20.25
CA LYS A 72 -1.32 -2.48 19.96
C LYS A 72 -0.56 -2.03 18.71
N LEU A 73 -1.31 -1.80 17.63
CA LEU A 73 -0.78 -1.13 16.46
C LEU A 73 -0.15 0.19 16.88
N THR A 74 0.95 0.55 16.24
CA THR A 74 1.53 1.89 16.35
C THR A 74 0.45 2.91 15.96
N GLU A 75 0.38 4.02 16.69
CA GLU A 75 -0.66 5.03 16.48
C GLU A 75 -0.56 5.56 15.05
N ASN A 76 -1.63 5.39 14.26
CA ASN A 76 -1.75 5.99 12.93
C ASN A 76 -2.39 7.39 13.08
N PRO A 77 -1.64 8.49 12.87
CA PRO A 77 -2.17 9.85 13.02
C PRO A 77 -3.28 10.20 12.02
N TYR A 78 -3.41 9.41 10.95
CA TYR A 78 -4.31 9.67 9.82
C TYR A 78 -5.63 8.92 9.90
N LYS A 79 -5.79 8.03 10.90
CA LYS A 79 -7.01 7.23 11.14
C LYS A 79 -7.49 6.44 9.91
N SER A 80 -6.58 6.17 8.97
CA SER A 80 -6.82 5.31 7.81
C SER A 80 -6.63 3.84 8.18
N VAL A 81 -7.27 2.96 7.40
CA VAL A 81 -7.03 1.53 7.46
C VAL A 81 -5.96 1.20 6.43
N ASP A 82 -4.70 1.22 6.85
CA ASP A 82 -3.58 1.04 5.93
C ASP A 82 -3.48 -0.41 5.40
N PRO A 83 -3.09 -0.61 4.12
CA PRO A 83 -2.84 -1.93 3.55
C PRO A 83 -1.76 -2.73 4.26
N ALA A 84 -0.82 -2.07 4.96
CA ALA A 84 0.17 -2.72 5.79
C ALA A 84 0.39 -1.93 7.10
N PRO A 85 0.63 -2.61 8.23
CA PRO A 85 0.90 -1.93 9.50
C PRO A 85 2.32 -1.35 9.55
N SER A 86 2.49 -0.15 10.10
CA SER A 86 3.83 0.43 10.32
C SER A 86 4.76 -0.51 11.10
N THR A 87 6.06 -0.44 10.81
CA THR A 87 7.10 -1.16 11.55
C THR A 87 7.44 -0.44 12.87
N GLU A 88 7.88 -1.21 13.87
CA GLU A 88 8.42 -0.66 15.11
C GLU A 88 9.85 -0.14 14.91
N ALA A 89 10.19 0.94 15.62
CA ALA A 89 11.54 1.41 15.93
C ALA A 89 12.60 1.22 14.82
N LYS A 90 12.49 2.01 13.76
CA LYS A 90 13.52 2.17 12.72
C LYS A 90 13.81 3.65 12.50
N THR A 91 15.04 3.95 12.12
CA THR A 91 15.46 5.28 11.67
C THR A 91 14.94 5.58 10.27
N VAL A 92 14.93 6.86 9.87
CA VAL A 92 14.56 7.26 8.50
C VAL A 92 15.44 6.55 7.46
N ASP A 93 16.74 6.42 7.71
CA ASP A 93 17.67 5.79 6.78
C ASP A 93 17.38 4.29 6.60
N GLU A 94 17.11 3.57 7.69
CA GLU A 94 16.72 2.16 7.61
C GLU A 94 15.40 1.97 6.86
N LEU A 95 14.40 2.83 7.13
CA LEU A 95 13.12 2.77 6.44
C LEU A 95 13.24 3.11 4.96
N LYS A 96 14.07 4.10 4.61
CA LYS A 96 14.38 4.46 3.24
C LYS A 96 15.04 3.31 2.50
N ASN A 97 16.01 2.63 3.12
CA ASN A 97 16.65 1.47 2.52
C ASN A 97 15.65 0.34 2.24
N ILE A 98 14.70 0.10 3.14
CA ILE A 98 13.62 -0.88 2.92
C ILE A 98 12.70 -0.41 1.79
N LEU A 99 12.23 0.83 1.84
CA LEU A 99 11.30 1.43 0.86
C LEU A 99 11.82 1.29 -0.58
N LEU A 100 13.11 1.55 -0.78
CA LEU A 100 13.77 1.59 -2.08
C LEU A 100 14.37 0.25 -2.53
N ASN A 101 14.33 -0.79 -1.71
CA ASN A 101 14.88 -2.11 -2.06
C ASN A 101 13.86 -2.91 -2.91
N GLU A 102 14.13 -3.10 -4.20
CA GLU A 102 13.23 -3.86 -5.08
C GLU A 102 13.27 -5.38 -4.84
N GLU A 103 14.29 -5.89 -4.14
CA GLU A 103 14.36 -7.29 -3.71
C GLU A 103 13.59 -7.54 -2.41
N GLU A 104 13.10 -6.49 -1.75
CA GLU A 104 12.27 -6.62 -0.56
C GLU A 104 10.80 -6.85 -0.92
N SER A 105 10.10 -7.61 -0.06
CA SER A 105 8.67 -7.86 -0.23
C SER A 105 7.86 -6.56 -0.25
N LEU A 106 6.85 -6.51 -1.14
CA LEU A 106 5.96 -5.36 -1.26
C LEU A 106 5.32 -5.00 0.08
N PHE A 107 4.92 -6.00 0.86
CA PHE A 107 4.38 -5.80 2.21
C PHE A 107 5.37 -5.04 3.09
N ASN A 108 6.63 -5.48 3.22
CA ASN A 108 7.61 -4.76 4.05
C ASN A 108 7.93 -3.36 3.53
N ARG A 109 7.94 -3.15 2.20
CA ARG A 109 8.10 -1.81 1.62
C ARG A 109 6.93 -0.89 1.99
N TYR A 110 5.68 -1.38 1.94
CA TYR A 110 4.50 -0.65 2.41
C TYR A 110 4.57 -0.35 3.92
N ARG A 111 5.00 -1.31 4.74
CA ARG A 111 5.19 -1.07 6.18
C ARG A 111 6.21 0.05 6.43
N ALA A 112 7.31 0.08 5.67
CA ALA A 112 8.29 1.16 5.77
C ALA A 112 7.72 2.51 5.31
N MET A 113 6.94 2.51 4.23
CA MET A 113 6.22 3.68 3.71
C MET A 113 5.31 4.30 4.77
N PHE A 114 4.44 3.51 5.41
CA PHE A 114 3.54 4.03 6.45
C PHE A 114 4.28 4.45 7.72
N SER A 115 5.39 3.78 8.07
CA SER A 115 6.27 4.25 9.14
C SER A 115 6.84 5.63 8.83
N LEU A 116 7.38 5.86 7.62
CA LEU A 116 7.88 7.17 7.19
C LEU A 116 6.77 8.23 7.22
N ARG A 117 5.57 7.91 6.72
CA ARG A 117 4.40 8.80 6.79
C ARG A 117 4.10 9.21 8.23
N ASN A 118 4.07 8.26 9.15
CA ASN A 118 3.71 8.53 10.54
C ASN A 118 4.75 9.40 11.28
N MET A 119 6.01 9.42 10.83
CA MET A 119 7.07 10.26 11.41
C MET A 119 6.86 11.76 11.18
N ARG A 120 6.29 12.15 10.03
CA ARG A 120 5.99 13.56 9.70
C ARG A 120 7.20 14.51 9.81
N THR A 121 8.40 14.00 9.54
CA THR A 121 9.62 14.82 9.48
C THR A 121 9.99 15.11 8.03
N LYS A 122 10.76 16.18 7.83
CA LYS A 122 11.26 16.55 6.50
C LYS A 122 12.07 15.41 5.88
N GLU A 123 12.91 14.74 6.65
CA GLU A 123 13.75 13.64 6.18
C GLU A 123 12.88 12.46 5.70
N ALA A 124 11.78 12.17 6.41
CA ALA A 124 10.85 11.14 6.01
C ALA A 124 10.10 11.50 4.71
N VAL A 125 9.70 12.77 4.55
CA VAL A 125 9.11 13.28 3.29
C VAL A 125 10.08 13.13 2.12
N LEU A 126 11.36 13.44 2.32
CA LEU A 126 12.39 13.27 1.29
C LEU A 126 12.64 11.78 0.95
N ALA A 127 12.57 10.89 1.94
CA ALA A 127 12.67 9.45 1.72
C ALA A 127 11.48 8.92 0.92
N LEU A 128 10.25 9.33 1.27
CA LEU A 128 9.03 8.99 0.53
C LEU A 128 9.09 9.52 -0.90
N GLY A 129 9.51 10.76 -1.11
CA GLY A 129 9.66 11.34 -2.44
C GLY A 129 10.60 10.55 -3.36
N ALA A 130 11.64 9.92 -2.82
CA ALA A 130 12.50 9.03 -3.60
C ALA A 130 11.78 7.74 -4.06
N GLY A 131 10.75 7.30 -3.33
CA GLY A 131 9.92 6.15 -3.68
C GLY A 131 9.05 6.34 -4.91
N LEU A 132 8.80 7.58 -5.35
CA LEU A 132 8.08 7.88 -6.60
C LEU A 132 8.86 7.49 -7.87
N LYS A 133 10.08 6.96 -7.75
CA LYS A 133 10.94 6.59 -8.89
C LYS A 133 11.24 5.08 -8.95
N CYS A 134 10.61 4.26 -8.10
CA CYS A 134 10.87 2.82 -8.07
C CYS A 134 9.59 2.02 -7.82
N GLY A 135 9.68 0.70 -8.01
CA GLY A 135 8.54 -0.20 -7.86
C GLY A 135 7.46 -0.04 -8.94
N SER A 136 6.35 -0.73 -8.73
CA SER A 136 5.20 -0.78 -9.64
C SER A 136 4.40 0.54 -9.64
N ALA A 137 3.48 0.66 -10.61
CA ALA A 137 2.52 1.77 -10.64
C ALA A 137 1.69 1.84 -9.35
N LEU A 138 1.26 0.69 -8.81
CA LEU A 138 0.56 0.61 -7.53
C LEU A 138 1.42 1.13 -6.36
N PHE A 139 2.70 0.74 -6.31
CA PHE A 139 3.60 1.22 -5.26
C PHE A 139 3.78 2.74 -5.30
N ARG A 140 4.01 3.31 -6.49
CA ARG A 140 4.16 4.76 -6.66
C ARG A 140 2.87 5.51 -6.38
N HIS A 141 1.72 4.95 -6.77
CA HIS A 141 0.41 5.47 -6.41
C HIS A 141 0.27 5.61 -4.89
N GLU A 142 0.61 4.57 -4.13
CA GLU A 142 0.52 4.61 -2.67
C GLU A 142 1.50 5.63 -2.07
N VAL A 143 2.73 5.72 -2.60
CA VAL A 143 3.68 6.77 -2.19
C VAL A 143 3.07 8.17 -2.41
N ALA A 144 2.45 8.42 -3.56
CA ALA A 144 1.80 9.69 -3.84
C ALA A 144 0.61 9.94 -2.89
N PHE A 145 -0.18 8.90 -2.60
CA PHE A 145 -1.29 8.96 -1.66
C PHE A 145 -0.83 9.36 -0.25
N VAL A 146 0.21 8.73 0.30
CA VAL A 146 0.73 9.08 1.63
C VAL A 146 1.38 10.45 1.67
N MET A 147 1.99 10.91 0.57
CA MET A 147 2.47 12.30 0.46
C MET A 147 1.30 13.29 0.47
N GLY A 148 0.19 12.96 -0.19
CA GLY A 148 -1.06 13.72 -0.13
C GLY A 148 -1.64 13.80 1.29
N GLN A 149 -1.53 12.73 2.07
CA GLN A 149 -1.91 12.75 3.49
C GLN A 149 -0.98 13.63 4.33
N LEU A 150 0.33 13.62 4.06
CA LEU A 150 1.31 14.45 4.76
C LEU A 150 1.09 15.95 4.54
N GLN A 151 0.67 16.34 3.33
CA GLN A 151 0.46 17.74 2.94
C GLN A 151 1.68 18.64 3.18
N ASP A 152 2.89 18.06 3.10
CA ASP A 152 4.14 18.77 3.33
C ASP A 152 4.67 19.38 2.02
N VAL A 153 5.01 20.67 2.05
CA VAL A 153 5.52 21.42 0.89
C VAL A 153 6.82 20.85 0.32
N ASN A 154 7.65 20.19 1.15
CA ASN A 154 8.87 19.52 0.71
C ASN A 154 8.58 18.32 -0.21
N GLY A 155 7.35 17.80 -0.20
CA GLY A 155 6.91 16.72 -1.09
C GLY A 155 6.48 17.19 -2.48
N VAL A 156 6.08 18.46 -2.62
CA VAL A 156 5.54 19.02 -3.88
C VAL A 156 6.49 18.86 -5.08
N PRO A 157 7.82 19.08 -4.96
CA PRO A 157 8.73 18.90 -6.09
C PRO A 157 8.70 17.47 -6.66
N PHE A 158 8.60 16.45 -5.80
CA PHE A 158 8.59 15.05 -6.24
C PHE A 158 7.27 14.67 -6.90
N LEU A 159 6.13 15.10 -6.34
CA LEU A 159 4.81 14.88 -6.94
C LEU A 159 4.71 15.56 -8.30
N LYS A 160 5.24 16.79 -8.41
CA LYS A 160 5.33 17.51 -9.68
C LYS A 160 6.19 16.75 -10.69
N GLU A 161 7.37 16.29 -10.29
CA GLU A 161 8.26 15.51 -11.16
C GLU A 161 7.58 14.23 -11.67
N SER A 162 6.87 13.50 -10.80
CA SER A 162 6.11 12.30 -11.20
C SER A 162 5.04 12.63 -12.24
N LEU A 163 4.24 13.69 -12.01
CA LEU A 163 3.20 14.12 -12.96
C LEU A 163 3.74 14.64 -14.29
N GLU A 164 4.95 15.18 -14.30
CA GLU A 164 5.63 15.65 -15.52
C GLU A 164 6.30 14.51 -16.30
N ASN A 165 6.43 13.32 -15.70
CA ASN A 165 7.04 12.16 -16.34
C ASN A 165 6.07 11.52 -17.35
N ARG A 166 6.37 11.70 -18.64
CA ARG A 166 5.56 11.13 -19.73
C ARG A 166 5.81 9.65 -19.98
N GLU A 167 6.93 9.12 -19.50
CA GLU A 167 7.27 7.69 -19.62
C GLU A 167 6.51 6.83 -18.60
N GLU A 168 5.77 7.43 -17.66
CA GLU A 168 5.03 6.69 -16.63
C GLU A 168 3.70 6.10 -17.13
N ASN A 169 3.14 6.61 -18.22
CA ASN A 169 1.80 6.25 -18.72
C ASN A 169 1.81 5.33 -19.95
N GLU A 170 2.95 4.70 -20.29
CA GLU A 170 3.12 3.83 -21.47
C GLU A 170 3.20 2.33 -21.11
#